data_AF-K7YJ93-F1
#
_entry.id   AF-K7YJ93-F1
#
_cell.length_a   1.000
_cell.length_b   1.000
_cell.length_c   1.000
_cell.angle_alpha   90.00
_cell.angle_beta   90.00
_cell.angle_gamma   90.00
#
_symmetry.space_group_name_H-M   'P 1'
#
loop_
_entity.id
_entity.type
_entity.pdbx_description
1 polymer ?
#
loop_
_entity_poly.entity_id
_entity_poly.type
_entity_poly.pdbx_seq_one_letter_code
_entity_poly.pdbx_strand_id
1 'polypeptide(L)'
;MKQFENRWIFEFFEEKSDAIIKSMFGGLALYYQGQLKMLLSENAGDYSYRGKEYDFEVWNGVLIATDRIHHESLLKQFPFLVNHPVLPKWLYLPFTFEGWEERIEMITRLVRSADPRVGVWPQEKSRKKTKKKSVKKLVKKKVAKKSVSKSKKPAKRH
;
A
#
# COMPACT_ATOMS: atom_id res chain seq x y z
N MET A 1 -14.37 17.88 -6.28
CA MET A 1 -13.00 17.32 -6.12
C MET A 1 -12.44 17.93 -4.85
N LYS A 2 -11.84 17.13 -3.94
CA LYS A 2 -11.20 17.70 -2.74
C LYS A 2 -10.08 18.64 -3.19
N GLN A 3 -10.08 19.87 -2.71
CA GLN A 3 -8.97 20.80 -2.89
C GLN A 3 -7.90 20.46 -1.85
N PHE A 4 -6.64 20.61 -2.23
CA PHE A 4 -5.50 20.37 -1.35
C PHE A 4 -4.71 21.67 -1.26
N GLU A 5 -4.52 22.20 -0.07
CA GLU A 5 -3.87 23.49 0.17
C GLU A 5 -2.40 23.43 -0.25
N ASN A 6 -1.73 22.33 0.05
CA ASN A 6 -0.32 22.10 -0.21
C ASN A 6 -0.07 21.42 -1.56
N ARG A 7 -1.01 21.52 -2.52
CA ARG A 7 -0.83 20.97 -3.87
C ARG A 7 0.34 21.61 -4.61
N TRP A 8 0.71 22.84 -4.25
CA TRP A 8 1.79 23.62 -4.86
C TRP A 8 3.12 22.85 -4.93
N ILE A 9 3.37 21.92 -4.00
CA ILE A 9 4.58 21.06 -4.00
C ILE A 9 4.69 20.20 -5.27
N PHE A 10 3.59 20.04 -6.03
CA PHE A 10 3.55 19.31 -7.28
C PHE A 10 3.54 20.18 -8.54
N GLU A 11 3.50 21.51 -8.44
CA GLU A 11 3.40 22.44 -9.58
C GLU A 11 4.47 22.18 -10.65
N PHE A 12 5.73 21.98 -10.24
CA PHE A 12 6.81 21.67 -11.18
C PHE A 12 6.55 20.40 -12.01
N PHE A 13 5.86 19.43 -11.44
CA PHE A 13 5.57 18.15 -12.10
C PHE A 13 4.32 18.24 -12.98
N GLU A 14 3.39 19.16 -12.72
CA GLU A 14 2.18 19.32 -13.54
C GLU A 14 2.50 19.66 -15.00
N GLU A 15 3.63 20.33 -15.26
CA GLU A 15 4.11 20.64 -16.60
C GLU A 15 4.85 19.47 -17.29
N LYS A 16 5.12 18.38 -16.57
CA LYS A 16 5.88 17.24 -17.10
C LYS A 16 4.95 16.18 -17.66
N SER A 17 5.17 15.80 -18.92
CA SER A 17 4.34 14.81 -19.63
C SER A 17 4.42 13.40 -19.03
N ASP A 18 5.49 13.09 -18.29
CA ASP A 18 5.71 11.83 -17.59
C ASP A 18 5.28 11.85 -16.11
N ALA A 19 4.69 12.96 -15.65
CA ALA A 19 4.09 13.07 -14.33
C ALA A 19 2.58 12.81 -14.37
N ILE A 20 2.09 12.07 -13.37
CA ILE A 20 0.67 11.82 -13.18
C ILE A 20 0.34 12.08 -11.72
N ILE A 21 -0.50 13.08 -11.46
CA ILE A 21 -1.04 13.37 -10.14
C ILE A 21 -2.47 12.85 -10.07
N LYS A 22 -2.75 11.98 -9.11
CA LYS A 22 -4.10 11.41 -8.94
C LYS A 22 -4.43 11.14 -7.49
N SER A 23 -5.72 11.06 -7.19
CA SER A 23 -6.18 10.72 -5.85
C SER A 23 -5.80 9.29 -5.44
N MET A 24 -5.25 9.13 -4.24
CA MET A 24 -4.88 7.83 -3.65
C MET A 24 -4.96 7.93 -2.13
N PHE A 25 -5.58 6.95 -1.45
CA PHE A 25 -5.71 6.93 0.02
C PHE A 25 -6.33 8.20 0.64
N GLY A 26 -7.21 8.91 -0.08
CA GLY A 26 -7.78 10.19 0.39
C GLY A 26 -6.85 11.40 0.23
N GLY A 27 -5.62 11.19 -0.28
CA GLY A 27 -4.63 12.21 -0.63
C GLY A 27 -4.39 12.34 -2.13
N LEU A 28 -3.32 13.06 -2.51
CA LEU A 28 -2.82 13.19 -3.89
C LEU A 28 -1.46 12.49 -4.03
N ALA A 29 -1.41 11.47 -4.88
CA ALA A 29 -0.19 10.77 -5.22
C ALA A 29 0.46 11.37 -6.47
N LEU A 30 1.76 11.64 -6.39
CA LEU A 30 2.63 11.98 -7.50
C LEU A 30 3.29 10.71 -8.03
N TYR A 31 2.95 10.34 -9.25
CA TYR A 31 3.73 9.42 -10.06
C TYR A 31 4.60 10.24 -11.00
N TYR A 32 5.89 9.94 -11.06
CA TYR A 32 6.85 10.62 -11.93
C TYR A 32 7.85 9.59 -12.43
N GLN A 33 8.15 9.61 -13.73
CA GLN A 33 8.98 8.58 -14.39
C GLN A 33 8.48 7.14 -14.16
N GLY A 34 7.15 6.97 -14.12
CA GLY A 34 6.50 5.66 -13.92
C GLY A 34 6.55 5.12 -12.48
N GLN A 35 7.22 5.79 -11.55
CA GLN A 35 7.29 5.41 -10.14
C GLN A 35 6.37 6.28 -9.28
N LEU A 36 5.79 5.70 -8.22
CA LEU A 36 5.16 6.49 -7.17
C LEU A 36 6.25 7.16 -6.35
N LYS A 37 6.32 8.49 -6.34
CA LYS A 37 7.37 9.27 -5.65
C LYS A 37 6.89 9.85 -4.32
N MET A 38 5.72 10.49 -4.32
CA MET A 38 5.18 11.18 -3.14
C MET A 38 3.68 10.99 -2.99
N LEU A 39 3.17 11.11 -1.77
CA LEU A 39 1.75 11.20 -1.45
C LEU A 39 1.54 12.38 -0.50
N LEU A 40 0.77 13.37 -0.96
CA LEU A 40 0.29 14.49 -0.16
C LEU A 40 -1.00 14.05 0.55
N SER A 41 -1.05 14.15 1.87
CA SER A 41 -2.23 13.83 2.66
C SER A 41 -2.56 14.98 3.60
N GLU A 42 -3.77 15.52 3.47
CA GLU A 42 -4.32 16.57 4.33
C GLU A 42 -5.49 16.01 5.12
N ASN A 43 -5.18 15.07 6.02
CA ASN A 43 -6.15 14.43 6.89
C ASN A 43 -5.71 14.63 8.35
N ALA A 44 -6.23 15.71 8.95
CA ALA A 44 -5.96 16.10 10.32
C ALA A 44 -6.77 15.27 11.34
N GLY A 45 -6.29 15.24 12.59
CA GLY A 45 -7.00 14.69 13.74
C GLY A 45 -6.55 13.30 14.21
N ASP A 46 -5.84 12.53 13.38
CA ASP A 46 -5.38 11.18 13.74
C ASP A 46 -3.94 11.21 14.30
N TYR A 47 -3.79 11.21 15.63
CA TYR A 47 -2.47 11.16 16.32
C TYR A 47 -2.09 9.76 16.79
N SER A 48 -2.92 8.74 16.54
CA SER A 48 -2.67 7.38 17.01
C SER A 48 -2.82 6.34 15.90
N TYR A 49 -2.05 5.27 16.00
CA TYR A 49 -2.19 4.11 15.15
C TYR A 49 -1.88 2.83 15.93
N ARG A 50 -2.82 1.87 15.89
CA ARG A 50 -2.71 0.56 16.59
C ARG A 50 -2.39 0.71 18.09
N GLY A 51 -3.01 1.69 18.75
CA GLY A 51 -2.84 1.92 20.19
C GLY A 51 -1.52 2.60 20.58
N LYS A 52 -0.72 3.06 19.60
CA LYS A 52 0.44 3.92 19.83
C LYS A 52 0.10 5.35 19.45
N GLU A 53 0.42 6.29 20.33
CA GLU A 53 0.32 7.73 20.09
C GLU A 53 1.62 8.27 19.47
N TYR A 54 1.46 9.34 18.70
CA TYR A 54 2.52 10.08 18.03
C TYR A 54 2.36 11.56 18.36
N ASP A 55 3.49 12.26 18.38
CA ASP A 55 3.60 13.71 18.54
C ASP A 55 3.18 14.50 17.28
N PHE A 56 2.83 13.79 16.22
CA PHE A 56 2.38 14.33 14.94
C PHE A 56 1.16 13.57 14.42
N GLU A 57 0.42 14.21 13.52
CA GLU A 57 -0.72 13.61 12.84
C GLU A 57 -0.26 12.59 11.81
N VAL A 58 -0.77 11.37 11.89
CA VAL A 58 -0.31 10.21 11.12
C VAL A 58 -0.61 10.36 9.62
N TRP A 59 -1.60 11.18 9.24
CA TRP A 59 -2.03 11.37 7.85
C TRP A 59 -2.11 12.85 7.43
N ASN A 60 -1.46 13.78 8.15
CA ASN A 60 -1.45 15.20 7.80
C ASN A 60 -0.04 15.69 7.46
N GLY A 61 0.41 15.36 6.25
CA GLY A 61 1.76 15.65 5.77
C GLY A 61 2.06 15.01 4.42
N VAL A 62 3.35 14.87 4.10
CA VAL A 62 3.83 14.28 2.85
C VAL A 62 4.55 12.98 3.12
N LEU A 63 4.14 11.92 2.43
CA LEU A 63 4.83 10.64 2.44
C LEU A 63 5.77 10.55 1.24
N ILE A 64 6.99 10.07 1.50
CA ILE A 64 8.02 9.85 0.49
C ILE A 64 8.10 8.35 0.24
N ALA A 65 7.72 7.96 -0.97
CA ALA A 65 7.73 6.56 -1.35
C ALA A 65 9.18 6.12 -1.59
N THR A 66 9.62 5.13 -0.81
CA THR A 66 10.97 4.56 -0.87
C THR A 66 10.92 3.11 -0.38
N ASP A 67 12.03 2.41 -0.52
CA ASP A 67 12.25 1.08 0.05
C ASP A 67 13.17 1.17 1.28
N ARG A 68 13.00 0.21 2.20
CA ARG A 68 13.73 0.19 3.49
C ARG A 68 15.24 0.18 3.35
N ILE A 69 15.77 -0.35 2.25
CA ILE A 69 17.21 -0.35 1.96
C ILE A 69 17.79 1.07 1.86
N HIS A 70 16.97 2.07 1.51
CA HIS A 70 17.41 3.45 1.37
C HIS A 70 17.19 4.29 2.63
N HIS A 71 16.46 3.78 3.62
CA HIS A 71 16.09 4.53 4.83
C HIS A 71 17.30 5.10 5.55
N GLU A 72 18.33 4.29 5.79
CA GLU A 72 19.52 4.76 6.49
C GLU A 72 20.19 5.94 5.75
N SER A 73 20.35 5.81 4.43
CA SER A 73 20.96 6.88 3.62
C SER A 73 20.11 8.15 3.54
N LEU A 74 18.78 7.99 3.46
CA LEU A 74 17.85 9.11 3.38
C LEU A 74 17.71 9.82 4.73
N LEU A 75 17.65 9.07 5.84
CA LEU A 75 17.58 9.63 7.20
C LEU A 75 18.90 10.31 7.60
N LYS A 76 20.05 9.82 7.12
CA LYS A 76 21.33 10.52 7.28
C LYS A 76 21.35 11.88 6.57
N GLN A 77 20.74 11.98 5.38
CA GLN A 77 20.68 13.23 4.62
C GLN A 77 19.55 14.16 5.08
N PHE A 78 18.42 13.59 5.50
CA PHE A 78 17.21 14.29 5.89
C PHE A 78 16.74 13.78 7.26
N PRO A 79 17.43 14.17 8.35
CA PRO A 79 17.14 13.66 9.69
C PRO A 79 15.77 14.09 10.24
N PHE A 80 15.10 15.05 9.58
CA PHE A 80 13.74 15.48 9.88
C PHE A 80 12.66 14.51 9.38
N LEU A 81 13.01 13.56 8.50
CA LEU A 81 12.09 12.54 8.07
C LEU A 81 11.90 11.48 9.15
N VAL A 82 10.69 10.93 9.24
CA VAL A 82 10.38 9.82 10.13
C VAL A 82 9.85 8.63 9.34
N ASN A 83 9.93 7.44 9.93
CA ASN A 83 9.25 6.28 9.36
C ASN A 83 7.73 6.43 9.52
N HIS A 84 6.98 6.24 8.44
CA HIS A 84 5.53 6.37 8.53
C HIS A 84 4.91 5.23 9.39
N PRO A 85 4.06 5.53 10.39
CA PRO A 85 3.47 4.53 11.28
C PRO A 85 2.68 3.41 10.57
N VAL A 86 1.87 3.80 9.58
CA VAL A 86 0.98 2.88 8.84
C VAL A 86 1.66 2.20 7.66
N LEU A 87 2.59 2.90 7.00
CA LEU A 87 3.30 2.46 5.80
C LEU A 87 4.80 2.43 6.11
N PRO A 88 5.28 1.48 6.93
CA PRO A 88 6.64 1.48 7.48
C PRO A 88 7.75 1.19 6.45
N LYS A 89 7.43 1.27 5.16
CA LYS A 89 8.41 1.30 4.07
C LYS A 89 8.64 2.72 3.57
N TRP A 90 7.72 3.63 3.82
CA TRP A 90 7.79 5.01 3.36
C TRP A 90 8.27 5.90 4.49
N LEU A 91 8.96 6.97 4.11
CA LEU A 91 9.31 8.05 5.01
C LEU A 91 8.20 9.10 5.01
N TYR A 92 8.21 9.97 6.00
CA TYR A 92 7.14 10.90 6.26
C TYR A 92 7.66 12.23 6.79
N LEU A 93 7.03 13.31 6.34
CA LEU A 93 7.22 14.67 6.81
C LEU A 93 5.84 15.24 7.22
N PRO A 94 5.54 15.33 8.53
CA PRO A 94 4.31 15.96 9.01
C PRO A 94 4.28 17.46 8.71
N PHE A 95 3.11 18.04 8.46
CA PHE A 95 2.99 19.51 8.26
C PHE A 95 3.33 20.32 9.51
N THR A 96 3.18 19.72 10.69
CA THR A 96 3.49 20.36 11.98
C THR A 96 4.99 20.45 12.25
N PHE A 97 5.84 19.89 11.38
CA PHE A 97 7.28 19.97 11.54
C PHE A 97 7.80 21.39 11.31
N GLU A 98 8.73 21.85 12.14
CA GLU A 98 9.30 23.19 12.03
C GLU A 98 10.10 23.39 10.72
N GLY A 99 9.83 24.49 10.02
CA GLY A 99 10.43 24.78 8.71
C GLY A 99 9.96 23.81 7.62
N TRP A 100 8.72 23.31 7.73
CA TRP A 100 8.14 22.32 6.82
C TRP A 100 8.33 22.69 5.34
N GLU A 101 8.06 23.96 4.97
CA GLU A 101 8.15 24.45 3.59
C GLU A 101 9.57 24.28 3.02
N GLU A 102 10.60 24.70 3.77
CA GLU A 102 11.98 24.52 3.34
C GLU A 102 12.36 23.04 3.25
N ARG A 103 11.86 22.21 4.18
CA ARG A 103 12.14 20.76 4.18
C ARG A 103 11.50 20.06 2.99
N ILE A 104 10.24 20.35 2.69
CA ILE A 104 9.54 19.73 1.55
C ILE A 104 10.12 20.20 0.22
N GLU A 105 10.60 21.43 0.13
CA GLU A 105 11.35 21.90 -1.04
C GLU A 105 12.62 21.07 -1.28
N MET A 106 13.40 20.77 -0.24
CA MET A 106 14.60 19.93 -0.34
C MET A 106 14.26 18.53 -0.87
N ILE A 107 13.19 17.92 -0.36
CA ILE A 107 12.70 16.63 -0.83
C ILE A 107 12.19 16.72 -2.27
N THR A 108 11.46 17.77 -2.61
CA THR A 108 10.95 17.98 -3.97
C THR A 108 12.11 18.12 -4.96
N ARG A 109 13.18 18.85 -4.61
CA ARG A 109 14.41 18.93 -5.42
C ARG A 109 15.07 17.57 -5.61
N LEU A 110 15.10 16.72 -4.57
CA LEU A 110 15.61 15.35 -4.65
C LEU A 110 14.79 14.47 -5.63
N VAL A 111 13.46 14.60 -5.61
CA VAL A 111 12.58 13.89 -6.55
C VAL A 111 12.80 14.40 -7.98
N ARG A 112 12.96 15.73 -8.15
CA ARG A 112 13.24 16.37 -9.45
C ARG A 112 14.57 15.94 -10.04
N SER A 113 15.58 15.68 -9.21
CA SER A 113 16.88 15.15 -9.65
C SER A 113 16.86 13.66 -9.97
N ALA A 114 15.69 13.01 -9.97
CA ALA A 114 15.52 11.59 -10.22
C ALA A 114 16.40 10.69 -9.33
N ASP A 115 16.55 11.07 -8.04
CA ASP A 115 17.36 10.29 -7.11
C ASP A 115 16.84 8.84 -7.01
N PRO A 116 17.70 7.83 -7.20
CA PRO A 116 17.29 6.43 -7.26
C PRO A 116 16.74 5.89 -5.93
N ARG A 117 16.98 6.59 -4.81
CA ARG A 117 16.48 6.20 -3.48
C ARG A 117 15.00 6.52 -3.32
N VAL A 118 14.43 7.38 -4.15
CA VAL A 118 13.01 7.79 -4.06
C VAL A 118 12.24 7.25 -5.24
N GLY A 119 11.14 6.56 -4.95
CA GLY A 119 10.27 5.98 -5.92
C GLY A 119 10.05 4.50 -5.68
N VAL A 120 8.80 4.06 -5.76
CA VAL A 120 8.44 2.64 -5.78
C VAL A 120 7.69 2.33 -7.06
N TRP A 121 8.07 1.22 -7.70
CA TRP A 121 7.37 0.76 -8.90
C TRP A 121 5.96 0.28 -8.53
N PRO A 122 4.92 0.77 -9.22
CA PRO A 122 3.57 0.30 -9.01
C PRO A 122 3.54 -1.20 -9.27
N GLN A 123 3.16 -1.99 -8.27
CA GLN A 123 2.98 -3.42 -8.47
C GLN A 123 1.81 -3.63 -9.43
N GLU A 124 2.05 -4.30 -10.56
CA GLU A 124 0.96 -4.74 -11.41
C GLU A 124 0.05 -5.63 -10.56
N LYS A 125 -1.20 -5.19 -10.39
CA LYS A 125 -2.22 -6.03 -9.76
C LYS A 125 -2.40 -7.24 -10.67
N SER A 126 -1.73 -8.34 -10.37
CA SER A 126 -2.07 -9.62 -10.98
C SER A 126 -3.57 -9.81 -10.75
N ARG A 127 -4.34 -9.83 -11.84
CA ARG A 127 -5.78 -10.10 -11.77
C ARG A 127 -5.89 -11.48 -11.12
N LYS A 128 -6.19 -11.53 -9.82
CA LYS A 128 -6.56 -12.78 -9.15
C LYS A 128 -7.70 -13.34 -9.99
N LYS A 129 -7.42 -14.38 -10.79
CA LYS A 129 -8.45 -15.18 -11.42
C LYS A 129 -9.27 -15.75 -10.27
N THR A 130 -10.39 -15.11 -9.97
CA THR A 130 -11.41 -15.65 -9.08
C THR A 130 -11.77 -17.01 -9.67
N LYS A 131 -11.28 -18.11 -9.08
CA LYS A 131 -11.77 -19.45 -9.40
C LYS A 131 -13.25 -19.47 -9.00
N LYS A 132 -14.13 -19.14 -9.96
CA LYS A 132 -15.57 -19.41 -9.87
C LYS A 132 -15.72 -20.91 -9.63
N LYS A 133 -16.01 -21.32 -8.39
CA LYS A 133 -16.63 -22.62 -8.12
C LYS A 133 -18.05 -22.52 -8.66
N SER A 134 -18.27 -23.05 -9.87
CA SER A 134 -19.60 -23.27 -10.45
C SER A 134 -19.66 -24.72 -10.93
N VAL A 135 -20.01 -25.65 -10.02
CA VAL A 135 -21.27 -26.42 -9.98
C VAL A 135 -21.33 -27.58 -10.98
N LYS A 136 -21.47 -28.82 -10.46
CA LYS A 136 -22.50 -29.77 -10.91
C LYS A 136 -22.77 -30.84 -9.84
N LYS A 137 -23.86 -30.61 -9.11
CA LYS A 137 -24.60 -31.58 -8.29
C LYS A 137 -25.55 -32.33 -9.24
N LEU A 138 -25.83 -33.60 -8.92
CA LEU A 138 -26.81 -34.53 -9.51
C LEU A 138 -26.44 -35.30 -10.78
N VAL A 139 -26.08 -36.57 -10.59
CA VAL A 139 -26.70 -37.68 -11.35
C VAL A 139 -27.25 -38.72 -10.36
N LYS A 140 -28.59 -38.71 -10.28
CA LYS A 140 -29.55 -39.81 -10.11
C LYS A 140 -29.52 -40.73 -8.86
N LYS A 141 -30.54 -40.46 -8.03
CA LYS A 141 -31.32 -41.37 -7.18
C LYS A 141 -31.94 -42.53 -8.01
N LYS A 142 -32.13 -43.70 -7.36
CA LYS A 142 -32.87 -44.96 -7.70
C LYS A 142 -31.87 -46.13 -7.80
N VAL A 143 -31.88 -47.17 -6.96
CA VAL A 143 -32.95 -48.14 -6.64
C VAL A 143 -32.58 -48.80 -5.29
N ALA A 144 -33.30 -48.56 -4.19
CA ALA A 144 -34.35 -49.41 -3.62
C ALA A 144 -34.10 -50.95 -3.58
N LYS A 145 -33.93 -51.48 -2.35
CA LYS A 145 -34.29 -52.83 -1.88
C LYS A 145 -33.56 -54.06 -2.47
N LYS A 146 -32.79 -54.77 -1.63
CA LYS A 146 -33.15 -56.14 -1.13
C LYS A 146 -32.06 -56.78 -0.25
N SER A 147 -32.55 -57.47 0.80
CA SER A 147 -32.03 -58.69 1.50
C SER A 147 -30.66 -58.61 2.21
N VAL A 148 -30.53 -58.72 3.53
CA VAL A 148 -30.88 -59.84 4.46
C VAL A 148 -30.31 -61.20 4.02
N SER A 149 -29.27 -61.67 4.73
CA SER A 149 -29.12 -62.99 5.36
C SER A 149 -27.76 -63.70 5.21
N LYS A 150 -27.26 -64.14 6.37
CA LYS A 150 -26.62 -65.43 6.73
C LYS A 150 -25.41 -66.00 5.95
N SER A 151 -24.33 -66.13 6.72
CA SER A 151 -23.60 -67.38 7.04
C SER A 151 -22.85 -68.14 5.92
N LYS A 152 -21.52 -68.29 6.09
CA LYS A 152 -20.87 -69.58 6.41
C LYS A 152 -19.36 -69.45 6.67
N LYS A 153 -18.92 -70.09 7.75
CA LYS A 153 -17.54 -70.49 8.08
C LYS A 153 -16.86 -71.22 6.90
N PRO A 154 -15.52 -71.25 6.89
CA PRO A 154 -14.80 -72.50 6.69
C PRO A 154 -14.16 -72.96 8.00
N ALA A 155 -14.41 -74.23 8.33
CA ALA A 155 -13.65 -74.96 9.31
C ALA A 155 -12.33 -75.44 8.69
N LYS A 156 -11.25 -75.35 9.47
CA LYS A 156 -10.26 -76.41 9.78
C LYS A 156 -8.84 -75.86 9.86
N ARG A 157 -8.32 -75.86 11.08
CA ARG A 157 -6.93 -76.17 11.39
C ARG A 157 -6.97 -77.04 12.65
N HIS A 158 -6.46 -78.27 12.47
CA HIS A 158 -6.13 -79.33 13.44
C HIS A 158 -7.19 -79.81 14.41
#